data_AF-A0A0P7KYV4-F1
#
_entry.id   AF-A0A0P7KYV4-F1
#
_cell.length_a   1.000
_cell.length_b   1.000
_cell.length_c   1.000
_cell.angle_alpha   90.00
_cell.angle_beta   90.00
_cell.angle_gamma   90.00
#
_symmetry.space_group_name_H-M   'P 1'
#
loop_
_entity.id
_entity.type
_entity.pdbx_description
1 polymer ?
#
loop_
_entity_poly.entity_id
_entity_poly.type
_entity_poly.pdbx_seq_one_letter_code
_entity_poly.pdbx_strand_id
1 'polypeptide(L)' 'MATMYPEMFIFASYPVTVVDKLDGPARGQSIAETRPYENLNNGEKKHRIAFDIHYDMFFHNFMSILTGRE' A
#
# COMPACT_ATOMS: atom_id res chain seq x y z
N MET A 1 10.33 -1.95 9.54
CA MET A 1 10.41 -2.60 8.22
C MET A 1 10.07 -1.63 7.09
N ALA A 2 8.80 -1.37 6.73
CA ALA A 2 8.46 -0.52 5.57
C ALA A 2 8.98 0.93 5.63
N THR A 3 9.14 1.49 6.84
CA THR A 3 9.70 2.85 7.04
C THR A 3 11.23 2.89 6.99
N MET A 4 11.90 1.78 7.30
CA MET A 4 13.36 1.67 7.33
C MET A 4 13.93 1.18 6.00
N TYR A 5 13.18 0.30 5.32
CA TYR A 5 13.54 -0.34 4.06
C TYR A 5 12.37 -0.20 3.07
N PRO A 6 12.04 1.03 2.63
CA PRO A 6 10.92 1.25 1.70
C PRO A 6 11.10 0.53 0.37
N GLU A 7 12.35 0.26 -0.04
CA GLU A 7 12.71 -0.49 -1.25
C GLU A 7 12.24 -1.95 -1.24
N MET A 8 11.85 -2.51 -0.08
CA MET A 8 11.26 -3.84 -0.03
C MET A 8 9.86 -3.90 -0.65
N PHE A 9 9.19 -2.75 -0.86
CA PHE A 9 7.82 -2.70 -1.36
C PHE A 9 7.77 -2.06 -2.74
N ILE A 10 6.96 -2.63 -3.62
CA ILE A 10 6.63 -2.03 -4.91
C ILE A 10 5.35 -1.23 -4.72
N PHE A 11 5.48 0.09 -4.87
CA PHE A 11 4.38 1.02 -4.64
C PHE A 11 3.82 1.58 -5.94
N ALA A 12 2.52 1.88 -5.91
CA ALA A 12 1.91 2.79 -6.87
C ALA A 12 0.95 3.76 -6.18
N SER A 13 0.77 4.93 -6.79
CA SER A 13 0.03 6.05 -6.21
C SER A 13 -1.33 6.20 -6.88
N TYR A 14 -2.39 5.92 -6.15
CA TYR A 14 -3.77 6.00 -6.62
C TYR A 14 -4.65 6.77 -5.64
N PRO A 15 -5.74 7.40 -6.11
CA PRO A 15 -6.83 7.82 -5.23
C PRO A 15 -7.39 6.61 -4.49
N VAL A 16 -7.69 6.78 -3.21
CA VAL A 16 -8.28 5.73 -2.36
C VAL A 16 -9.51 6.28 -1.67
N THR A 17 -10.60 5.52 -1.73
CA THR A 17 -11.82 5.79 -0.99
C THR A 17 -12.05 4.67 0.02
N VAL A 18 -12.30 5.03 1.28
CA VAL A 18 -12.73 4.07 2.30
C VAL A 18 -14.25 4.05 2.33
N VAL A 19 -14.85 2.86 2.18
CA VAL A 19 -16.31 2.72 2.22
C VAL A 19 -16.78 2.77 3.66
N ASP A 20 -17.53 3.80 4.01
CA ASP A 20 -18.03 4.07 5.37
C ASP A 20 -19.53 3.77 5.56
N LYS A 21 -20.27 3.53 4.48
CA LYS A 21 -21.71 3.23 4.51
C LYS A 21 -22.03 2.05 5.43
N LEU A 22 -22.94 2.28 6.40
CA LEU A 22 -23.23 1.34 7.49
C LEU A 22 -23.75 -0.02 7.03
N ASP A 23 -24.63 -0.03 6.02
CA ASP A 23 -25.39 -1.22 5.60
C ASP A 23 -24.89 -1.82 4.26
N GLY A 24 -23.61 -1.70 3.97
CA GLY A 24 -23.01 -2.21 2.73
C GLY A 24 -22.05 -3.38 2.97
N PRO A 25 -22.02 -4.40 2.08
CA PRO A 25 -21.04 -5.49 2.17
C PRO A 25 -19.59 -5.01 1.99
N ALA A 26 -19.40 -3.83 1.39
CA ALA A 26 -18.10 -3.23 1.16
C ALA A 26 -17.60 -2.35 2.32
N ARG A 27 -18.38 -2.20 3.41
CA ARG A 27 -18.00 -1.34 4.54
C ARG A 27 -16.64 -1.73 5.10
N GLY A 28 -15.76 -0.74 5.28
CA GLY A 28 -14.39 -0.92 5.76
C GLY A 28 -13.37 -1.29 4.67
N GLN A 29 -13.80 -1.50 3.43
CA GLN A 29 -12.87 -1.70 2.31
C GLN A 29 -12.22 -0.38 1.90
N SER A 30 -10.92 -0.44 1.65
CA SER A 30 -10.17 0.62 0.96
C SER A 30 -10.15 0.29 -0.53
N ILE A 31 -10.83 1.09 -1.34
CA ILE A 31 -10.96 0.88 -2.78
C ILE A 31 -10.00 1.84 -3.49
N ALA A 32 -9.07 1.30 -4.26
CA ALA A 32 -8.14 2.06 -5.07
C ALA A 32 -8.66 2.20 -6.50
N GLU A 33 -8.65 3.41 -7.05
CA GLU A 33 -9.03 3.64 -8.44
C GLU A 33 -7.81 3.46 -9.37
N THR A 34 -7.75 2.32 -10.07
CA THR A 34 -6.62 1.94 -10.93
C THR A 34 -6.92 2.11 -12.43
N ARG A 35 -8.16 2.49 -12.79
CA ARG A 35 -8.55 2.60 -14.20
C ARG A 35 -7.89 3.82 -14.86
N PRO A 36 -7.44 3.70 -16.13
CA PRO A 36 -6.89 4.81 -16.89
C PRO A 36 -8.03 5.70 -17.42
N TYR A 37 -8.60 6.55 -16.57
CA TYR A 37 -9.53 7.58 -17.02
C TYR A 37 -8.81 8.92 -17.19
N GLU A 38 -8.93 9.50 -18.39
CA GLU A 38 -8.66 10.91 -18.64
C GLU A 38 -9.46 11.74 -17.62
N ASN A 39 -8.78 12.61 -16.87
CA ASN A 39 -9.34 13.55 -15.87
C ASN A 39 -9.52 13.05 -14.42
N LEU A 40 -8.63 12.18 -13.91
CA LEU A 40 -8.42 12.00 -12.45
C LEU A 40 -7.70 13.18 -11.77
N ASN A 41 -7.97 14.41 -12.20
CA ASN A 41 -7.41 15.63 -11.63
C ASN A 41 -8.50 16.42 -10.89
N ASN A 42 -9.39 15.72 -10.21
CA ASN A 42 -10.48 16.31 -9.43
C ASN A 42 -10.05 16.75 -8.00
N GLY A 43 -8.75 16.88 -7.76
CA GLY A 43 -8.20 17.25 -6.44
C GLY A 43 -8.19 16.12 -5.40
N GLU A 44 -8.49 14.89 -5.79
CA GLU A 44 -8.52 13.75 -4.87
C GLU A 44 -7.13 13.39 -4.35
N LYS A 45 -7.04 13.17 -3.04
CA LYS A 45 -5.79 12.83 -2.36
C LYS A 45 -5.32 11.44 -2.80
N LYS A 46 -4.16 11.40 -3.46
CA LYS A 46 -3.49 10.15 -3.81
C LYS A 46 -2.77 9.57 -2.59
N HIS A 47 -2.85 8.25 -2.46
CA HIS A 47 -2.17 7.48 -1.44
C HIS A 47 -1.18 6.52 -2.09
N ARG A 48 -0.05 6.29 -1.41
CA ARG A 48 0.95 5.31 -1.84
C ARG A 48 0.54 3.93 -1.32
N ILE A 49 0.20 3.02 -2.23
CA ILE A 49 -0.29 1.67 -1.93
C ILE A 49 0.79 0.66 -2.29
N ALA A 50 1.10 -0.26 -1.37
CA ALA A 50 2.00 -1.37 -1.62
C ALA A 50 1.24 -2.46 -2.39
N PHE A 51 1.66 -2.75 -3.61
CA PHE A 51 1.08 -3.81 -4.44
C PHE A 51 1.84 -5.12 -4.34
N ASP A 52 3.14 -5.04 -4.07
CA ASP A 52 3.99 -6.20 -4.00
C ASP A 52 5.14 -5.95 -3.01
N ILE A 53 5.82 -7.04 -2.66
CA ILE A 53 6.93 -7.06 -1.72
C ILE A 53 8.05 -7.96 -2.23
N HIS A 54 9.28 -7.46 -2.20
CA HIS A 54 10.49 -8.27 -2.31
C HIS A 54 10.63 -9.10 -1.04
N TYR A 55 9.98 -10.27 -1.04
CA TYR A 55 9.84 -11.11 0.14
C TYR A 55 11.19 -11.62 0.67
N ASP A 56 12.14 -11.88 -0.22
CA ASP A 56 13.51 -12.22 0.11
C ASP A 56 14.18 -11.12 0.94
N MET A 57 14.09 -9.86 0.52
CA MET A 57 14.62 -8.72 1.27
C MET A 57 13.92 -8.58 2.62
N PHE A 58 12.59 -8.68 2.63
CA PHE A 58 11.81 -8.64 3.88
C PHE A 58 12.27 -9.72 4.85
N PHE A 59 12.38 -10.96 4.40
CA PHE A 59 12.73 -12.09 5.25
C PHE A 59 14.14 -11.96 5.82
N HIS A 60 15.14 -11.63 4.98
CA HIS A 60 16.51 -11.45 5.45
C HIS A 60 16.61 -10.31 6.46
N ASN A 61 16.04 -9.14 6.15
CA ASN A 61 16.07 -8.00 7.06
C ASN A 61 15.34 -8.29 8.37
N PHE A 62 14.19 -8.97 8.30
CA PHE A 62 13.41 -9.35 9.47
C PHE A 62 14.17 -10.32 10.37
N MET A 63 14.77 -11.36 9.78
CA MET A 63 15.55 -12.35 10.52
C MET A 63 16.86 -11.79 11.06
N SER A 64 17.50 -10.86 10.36
CA SER A 64 18.72 -10.18 10.84
C SER A 64 18.44 -9.45 12.15
N ILE A 65 17.34 -8.68 12.18
CA ILE A 65 16.89 -7.96 13.38
C ILE A 65 16.55 -8.94 14.52
N LEU A 66 15.78 -9.99 14.23
CA LEU A 66 15.40 -10.98 15.25
C LEU A 66 16.59 -11.77 15.81
N THR A 67 17.63 -12.01 15.00
CA THR A 67 18.80 -12.79 15.40
C THR A 67 19.94 -11.93 15.94
N GLY A 68 19.79 -10.59 15.96
CA GLY A 68 20.82 -9.66 16.42
C GLY A 68 22.06 -9.65 15.53
N ARG A 69 21.93 -10.07 14.27
CA ARG A 69 22.99 -9.98 13.27
C ARG A 69 22.81 -8.65 12.55
N GLU A 70 23.81 -7.78 12.65
CA GLU A 70 23.91 -6.53 11.87
C GLU A 70 24.68 -6.76 10.57
#